data_AF-A0A562LQQ5-F1
#
_entry.id   AF-A0A562LQQ5-F1
#
_cell.length_a   1.000
_cell.length_b   1.000
_cell.length_c   1.000
_cell.angle_alpha   90.00
_cell.angle_beta   90.00
_cell.angle_gamma   90.00
#
_symmetry.space_group_name_H-M   'P 1'
#
loop_
_entity.id
_entity.type
_entity.pdbx_description
1 polymer ?
#
loop_
_entity_poly.entity_id
_entity_poly.type
_entity_poly.pdbx_seq_one_letter_code
_entity_poly.pdbx_strand_id
1 'polypeptide(L)' 'MLGYRVYRVDRSGRIQGMPDIIQCEDDEAARIEAQRFVDSCGIELWDGARRVATFAPNKKSDPT' A
#
# COMPACT_ATOMS: atom_id res chain seq x y z
N MET A 1 6.49 -16.08 8.68
CA MET A 1 6.25 -14.84 7.90
C MET A 1 4.91 -14.96 7.18
N LEU A 2 4.11 -13.91 7.26
CA LEU A 2 2.80 -13.76 6.62
C LEU A 2 2.97 -13.04 5.28
N GLY A 3 2.16 -13.42 4.28
CA GLY A 3 2.20 -12.82 2.94
C GLY A 3 1.13 -11.75 2.78
N TYR A 4 1.55 -10.50 2.64
CA TYR A 4 0.65 -9.37 2.43
C TYR A 4 0.66 -8.93 0.97
N ARG A 5 -0.48 -8.40 0.52
CA ARG A 5 -0.68 -7.85 -0.83
C ARG A 5 -0.74 -6.34 -0.75
N VAL A 6 0.10 -5.67 -1.53
CA VAL A 6 0.11 -4.22 -1.68
C VAL A 6 -0.47 -3.88 -3.05
N TYR A 7 -1.68 -3.34 -3.06
CA TYR A 7 -2.32 -2.86 -4.28
C TYR A 7 -2.08 -1.38 -4.43
N ARG A 8 -1.58 -0.94 -5.59
CA ARG A 8 -1.55 0.49 -5.92
C ARG A 8 -2.96 0.95 -6.26
N VAL A 9 -3.35 2.12 -5.75
CA VAL A 9 -4.64 2.73 -6.04
C VAL A 9 -4.48 4.14 -6.58
N ASP A 10 -5.30 4.50 -7.56
CA ASP A 10 -5.36 5.85 -8.08
C ASP A 10 -6.08 6.82 -7.12
N ARG A 11 -6.19 8.10 -7.52
CA ARG A 11 -6.87 9.15 -6.72
C ARG A 11 -8.37 8.89 -6.52
N SER A 12 -8.98 8.00 -7.31
CA SER A 12 -10.37 7.57 -7.17
C SER A 12 -10.52 6.30 -6.32
N GLY A 13 -9.40 5.75 -5.80
CA GLY A 13 -9.38 4.53 -5.02
C GLY A 13 -9.49 3.25 -5.86
N ARG A 14 -9.24 3.31 -7.17
CA ARG A 14 -9.28 2.11 -8.03
C ARG A 14 -7.92 1.42 -8.03
N ILE A 15 -7.95 0.09 -7.87
CA ILE A 15 -6.75 -0.76 -7.95
C ILE A 15 -6.15 -0.68 -9.36
N GLN A 16 -4.85 -0.45 -9.40
CA GLN A 16 -4.03 -0.35 -10.61
C GLN A 16 -3.09 -1.55 -10.67
N GLY A 17 -3.37 -2.48 -11.57
CA GLY A 17 -2.51 -3.62 -11.86
C GLY A 17 -2.51 -4.74 -10.80
N MET A 18 -1.46 -5.56 -10.84
CA MET A 18 -1.26 -6.68 -9.92
C MET A 18 -0.69 -6.19 -8.58
N PRO A 19 -0.99 -6.87 -7.46
CA PRO A 19 -0.40 -6.53 -6.18
C PRO A 19 1.08 -6.91 -6.12
N ASP A 20 1.86 -6.07 -5.46
CA ASP A 20 3.18 -6.45 -4.96
C ASP A 20 3.00 -7.34 -3.70
N ILE A 21 3.77 -8.42 -3.59
CA ILE A 21 3.71 -9.33 -2.44
C ILE A 21 4.88 -9.07 -1.51
N ILE A 22 4.59 -8.77 -0.25
CA ILE A 22 5.61 -8.58 0.80
C ILE A 22 5.45 -9.62 1.90
N GLN A 23 6.56 -10.07 2.47
CA GLN A 23 6.58 -11.02 3.58
C GLN A 23 6.98 -10.30 4.86
N CYS A 24 6.09 -10.30 5.86
CA CYS A 24 6.30 -9.60 7.13
C CYS A 24 5.92 -10.50 8.30
N GLU A 25 6.40 -10.16 9.50
CA GLU A 25 6.15 -10.94 10.72
C GLU A 25 4.73 -10.70 11.25
N ASP A 26 4.24 -9.46 11.17
CA ASP A 26 2.93 -9.03 11.63
C ASP A 26 2.39 -7.82 10.83
N ASP A 27 1.21 -7.35 11.22
CA ASP A 27 0.52 -6.21 10.58
C ASP A 27 1.34 -4.90 10.71
N GLU A 28 2.08 -4.72 11.80
CA GLU A 28 2.84 -3.49 12.07
C GLU A 28 4.07 -3.41 11.16
N ALA A 29 4.84 -4.49 11.08
CA ALA A 29 5.94 -4.64 10.14
C ALA A 29 5.45 -4.47 8.69
N ALA A 30 4.30 -5.06 8.35
CA ALA A 30 3.70 -4.91 7.02
C ALA A 30 3.31 -3.46 6.70
N ARG A 31 2.80 -2.70 7.67
CA ARG A 31 2.49 -1.27 7.49
C ARG A 31 3.74 -0.44 7.24
N ILE A 32 4.81 -0.69 8.00
CA ILE A 32 6.09 0.01 7.83
C ILE A 32 6.68 -0.27 6.45
N GLU A 33 6.67 -1.53 6.02
CA GLU A 33 7.19 -1.90 4.70
C GLU A 33 6.31 -1.35 3.57
N ALA A 34 4.98 -1.45 3.69
CA ALA A 34 4.03 -0.93 2.71
C ALA A 34 4.20 0.59 2.50
N GLN A 35 4.54 1.35 3.54
CA GLN A 35 4.73 2.80 3.41
C GLN A 35 5.83 3.18 2.39
N ARG A 36 6.78 2.30 2.12
CA ARG A 36 7.82 2.50 1.09
C ARG A 36 7.28 2.45 -0.34
N PHE A 37 6.11 1.85 -0.54
CA PHE A 37 5.42 1.78 -1.83
C PHE A 37 4.55 3.02 -2.10
N VAL A 38 4.37 3.90 -1.10
CA VAL A 38 3.63 5.15 -1.27
C VAL A 38 4.50 6.14 -2.03
N ASP A 39 4.17 6.35 -3.31
CA ASP A 39 4.77 7.38 -4.15
C ASP A 39 3.67 8.37 -4.61
N SER A 40 3.52 8.55 -5.92
CA SER A 40 2.54 9.43 -6.58
C SER A 40 1.10 8.87 -6.55
N CYS A 41 0.94 7.60 -6.19
CA CYS A 41 -0.33 6.90 -6.04
C CYS A 41 -0.51 6.40 -4.60
N GLY A 42 -1.77 6.25 -4.18
CA GLY A 42 -2.05 5.61 -2.89
C GLY A 42 -1.83 4.11 -2.98
N ILE A 43 -1.88 3.43 -1.85
CA ILE A 43 -1.84 1.96 -1.80
C ILE A 43 -2.84 1.42 -0.78
N GLU A 44 -3.24 0.17 -0.97
CA GLU A 44 -3.96 -0.62 0.02
C GLU A 44 -3.15 -1.87 0.39
N LEU A 45 -3.05 -2.12 1.69
CA LEU A 45 -2.39 -3.29 2.27
C LEU A 45 -3.44 -4.31 2.70
N TRP A 46 -3.29 -5.54 2.23
CA TRP A 46 -4.24 -6.62 2.47
C TRP A 46 -3.54 -7.89 2.97
N ASP A 47 -4.22 -8.59 3.88
CA ASP A 47 -3.90 -9.92 4.39
C ASP A 47 -5.06 -10.86 4.05
N GLY A 48 -4.88 -11.71 3.03
CA GLY A 48 -5.98 -12.50 2.51
C GLY A 48 -7.13 -11.61 1.99
N ALA A 49 -8.29 -11.71 2.65
CA ALA A 49 -9.48 -10.89 2.39
C ALA A 49 -9.64 -9.71 3.39
N ARG A 50 -8.71 -9.55 4.34
CA ARG A 50 -8.72 -8.49 5.35
C ARG A 50 -7.88 -7.31 4.86
N ARG A 51 -8.49 -6.13 4.74
CA ARG A 51 -7.73 -4.90 4.50
C ARG A 51 -7.10 -4.43 5.81
N VAL A 52 -5.77 -4.37 5.84
CA VAL A 52 -4.95 -4.04 7.01
C VAL A 52 -4.76 -2.53 7.15
N ALA A 53 -4.57 -1.83 6.03
CA ALA A 53 -4.38 -0.38 5.98
C ALA A 53 -4.63 0.18 4.56
N THR A 54 -4.91 1.48 4.49
CA THR A 54 -4.92 2.27 3.24
C THR A 54 -4.02 3.48 3.46
N PHE A 55 -3.17 3.77 2.48
CA PHE A 55 -2.25 4.90 2.52
C PHE A 55 -2.55 5.83 1.34
N ALA A 56 -2.74 7.11 1.64
CA ALA A 56 -2.93 8.13 0.61
C ALA A 56 -1.62 8.38 -0.16
N PRO A 57 -1.68 8.79 -1.45
CA PRO A 57 -0.49 9.23 -2.17
C PRO A 57 0.20 10.35 -1.40
N ASN A 58 1.52 10.34 -1.42
CA ASN A 58 2.26 11.41 -0.78
C ASN A 58 1.99 12.69 -1.58
N LYS A 59 1.41 13.72 -0.96
CA LYS A 59 1.34 15.05 -1.56
C LYS A 59 2.77 15.61 -1.57
N LYS A 60 3.63 15.15 -2.48
CA LYS A 60 4.76 15.97 -2.86
C LYS A 60 4.17 17.21 -3.51
N SER A 61 4.22 18.28 -2.72
CA SER A 61 3.98 19.67 -3.08
C SER A 61 4.36 19.93 -4.53
N ASP A 62 3.38 20.42 -5.30
CA ASP A 62 3.60 21.22 -6.51
C ASP A 62 4.76 22.21 -6.23
N PRO A 63 5.89 22.13 -6.94
CA PRO A 63 6.79 23.26 -6.98
C PRO A 63 6.11 24.32 -7.85
N THR A 64 5.50 25.31 -7.19
CA THR A 64 5.03 26.56 -7.83
C THR A 64 6.21 27.29 -8.46
#